data_AF-A0A418CW47-F1
#
_entry.id   AF-A0A418CW47-F1
#
_cell.length_a   1.000
_cell.length_b   1.000
_cell.length_c   1.000
_cell.angle_alpha   90.00
_cell.angle_beta   90.00
_cell.angle_gamma   90.00
#
_symmetry.space_group_name_H-M   'P 1'
#
loop_
_entity.id
_entity.type
_entity.pdbx_description
1 polymer ?
#
loop_
_entity_poly.entity_id
_entity_poly.type
_entity_poly.pdbx_seq_one_letter_code
_entity_poly.pdbx_strand_id
1 'polypeptide(L)'
;VVRSTPMKHSLGVSEKRTCYKYIQSRQLSALEFSSPDVVRDLVKSKNGVDVYESRLMWQDIRAVTRINGTVKDVMALLCADDTESFVACQKEILGDDFVGAKVLDSCLSDAKHDSSHYHCGLKWLAVAGDVDQGQPSTFDMVFLDYTDVCQTADKLWMGFRIVESIRVKGCPPIPGQVLPHSFHKDKSFITIMMGLFADTATWGVVEVTYAAHMDWKMPGKPKVDRLSDAVIQRLTNMRLFCESQRLKKIEIMDPLDWVQNAARSNCAICDLAFQFVLRTRHHCRMCGEVICRKCNTKVDVPTGFGMKQLRVRVCVHCLVRCRETQTELLQRPSAQPVTRNRQREETFLCPDY
;
A
#
# COMPACT_ATOMS: atom_id res chain seq x y z
N VAL A 1 -12.98 -23.34 5.83
CA VAL A 1 -13.99 -23.22 6.91
C VAL A 1 -14.41 -21.75 6.99
N VAL A 2 -15.52 -21.40 6.34
CA VAL A 2 -16.12 -20.05 6.46
C VAL A 2 -17.01 -20.08 7.70
N ARG A 3 -16.90 -19.08 8.58
CA ARG A 3 -17.75 -18.98 9.79
C ARG A 3 -19.22 -19.11 9.38
N SER A 4 -19.91 -20.15 9.88
CA SER A 4 -21.33 -20.41 9.59
C SER A 4 -22.27 -19.43 10.30
N THR A 5 -21.80 -18.77 11.36
CA THR A 5 -22.57 -17.78 12.13
C THR A 5 -22.24 -16.36 11.68
N PRO A 6 -23.23 -15.51 11.36
CA PRO A 6 -22.97 -14.13 10.98
C PRO A 6 -22.35 -13.37 12.16
N MET A 7 -21.13 -12.86 11.98
CA MET A 7 -20.53 -11.88 12.90
C MET A 7 -21.36 -10.60 12.83
N LYS A 8 -22.27 -10.44 13.80
CA LYS A 8 -23.03 -9.23 14.07
C LYS A 8 -22.62 -8.74 15.44
N HIS A 9 -21.53 -7.98 15.52
CA HIS A 9 -21.22 -7.21 16.70
C HIS A 9 -21.16 -5.75 16.31
N SER A 10 -22.08 -4.95 16.85
CA SER A 10 -21.95 -3.50 16.81
C SER A 10 -21.44 -3.03 18.16
N LEU A 11 -20.38 -2.23 18.14
CA LEU A 11 -19.82 -1.54 19.29
C LEU A 11 -20.80 -0.50 19.80
N GLY A 12 -21.03 -0.45 21.11
CA GLY A 12 -21.75 0.66 21.74
C GLY A 12 -21.00 1.99 21.58
N VAL A 13 -21.71 3.12 21.72
CA VAL A 13 -21.12 4.46 21.53
C VAL A 13 -19.87 4.71 22.42
N SER A 14 -19.90 4.23 23.67
CA SER A 14 -18.75 4.33 24.59
C SER A 14 -17.56 3.46 24.14
N GLU A 15 -17.83 2.26 23.64
CA GLU A 15 -16.81 1.35 23.11
C GLU A 15 -16.16 1.95 21.86
N LYS A 16 -16.96 2.50 20.93
CA LYS A 16 -16.44 3.21 19.74
C LYS A 16 -15.50 4.34 20.12
N ARG A 17 -15.87 5.16 21.12
CA ARG A 17 -15.01 6.25 21.62
C ARG A 17 -13.71 5.73 22.23
N THR A 18 -13.79 4.64 22.98
CA THR A 18 -12.62 4.00 23.61
C THR A 18 -11.68 3.42 22.56
N CYS A 19 -12.20 2.66 21.59
CA CYS A 19 -11.44 2.11 20.48
C CYS A 19 -10.76 3.20 19.64
N TYR A 20 -11.48 4.29 19.34
CA TYR A 20 -10.92 5.42 18.59
C TYR A 20 -9.74 6.06 19.34
N LYS A 21 -9.91 6.43 20.62
CA LYS A 21 -8.81 7.01 21.42
C LYS A 21 -7.63 6.05 21.56
N TYR A 22 -7.91 4.76 21.75
CA TYR A 22 -6.90 3.73 21.85
C TYR A 22 -6.04 3.68 20.60
N ILE A 23 -6.64 3.43 19.43
CA ILE A 23 -5.88 3.22 18.19
C ILE A 23 -5.16 4.49 17.75
N GLN A 24 -5.75 5.67 18.00
CA GLN A 24 -5.09 6.95 17.77
C GLN A 24 -3.83 7.12 18.63
N SER A 25 -3.86 6.71 19.90
CA SER A 25 -2.67 6.77 20.78
C SER A 25 -1.52 5.86 20.33
N ARG A 26 -1.81 4.87 19.47
CA ARG A 26 -0.80 3.95 18.93
C ARG A 26 -0.01 4.55 17.77
N GLN A 27 -0.44 5.70 17.24
CA GLN A 27 0.17 6.30 16.06
C GLN A 27 1.66 6.60 16.24
N LEU A 28 2.05 7.24 17.34
CA LEU A 28 3.47 7.53 17.61
C LEU A 28 4.30 6.25 17.77
N SER A 29 3.82 5.28 18.55
CA SER A 29 4.52 4.01 18.73
C SER A 29 4.64 3.21 17.43
N ALA A 30 3.63 3.29 16.55
CA ALA A 30 3.69 2.66 15.24
C ALA A 30 4.76 3.31 14.36
N LEU A 31 4.83 4.65 14.35
CA LEU A 31 5.84 5.43 13.64
C LEU A 31 7.26 5.09 14.08
N GLU A 32 7.49 5.06 15.39
CA GLU A 32 8.78 4.65 15.98
C GLU A 32 9.13 3.21 15.59
N PHE A 33 8.18 2.28 15.69
CA PHE A 33 8.43 0.86 15.38
C PHE A 33 8.87 0.63 13.93
N SER A 34 8.33 1.38 12.96
CA SER A 34 8.77 1.26 11.56
C SER A 34 10.01 2.07 11.23
N SER A 35 10.50 2.90 12.14
CA SER A 35 11.62 3.80 11.85
C SER A 35 12.83 2.99 11.37
N PRO A 36 13.59 3.49 10.38
CA PRO A 36 14.88 2.91 10.03
C PRO A 36 15.87 2.88 11.20
N ASP A 37 15.67 3.71 12.24
CA ASP A 37 16.53 3.76 13.44
C ASP A 37 16.40 2.49 14.30
N VAL A 38 15.29 1.76 14.18
CA VAL A 38 15.11 0.48 14.87
C VAL A 38 15.86 -0.60 14.09
N VAL A 39 17.03 -0.97 14.63
CA VAL A 39 18.01 -1.89 14.03
C VAL A 39 17.37 -3.22 13.64
N ARG A 40 17.37 -3.50 12.34
CA ARG A 40 16.96 -4.78 11.71
C ARG A 40 17.89 -5.05 10.53
N ASP A 41 18.24 -6.32 10.30
CA ASP A 41 19.10 -6.69 9.18
C ASP A 41 18.30 -6.92 7.92
N LEU A 42 18.85 -6.51 6.77
CA LEU A 42 18.32 -6.91 5.47
C LEU A 42 18.50 -8.42 5.29
N VAL A 43 17.39 -9.14 5.14
CA VAL A 43 17.40 -10.60 4.97
C VAL A 43 17.01 -11.05 3.56
N LYS A 44 16.23 -10.23 2.84
CA LYS A 44 15.69 -10.61 1.53
C LYS A 44 15.34 -9.39 0.67
N SER A 45 15.73 -9.43 -0.61
CA SER A 45 15.32 -8.44 -1.62
C SER A 45 14.73 -9.16 -2.83
N LYS A 46 13.46 -8.89 -3.15
CA LYS A 46 12.75 -9.55 -4.27
C LYS A 46 11.65 -8.65 -4.80
N ASN A 47 11.48 -8.58 -6.12
CA ASN A 47 10.46 -7.78 -6.80
C ASN A 47 10.46 -6.27 -6.45
N GLY A 48 11.61 -5.73 -6.02
CA GLY A 48 11.72 -4.34 -5.55
C GLY A 48 11.14 -4.12 -4.15
N VAL A 49 11.03 -5.19 -3.36
CA VAL A 49 10.72 -5.16 -1.93
C VAL A 49 11.95 -5.61 -1.16
N ASP A 50 12.38 -4.80 -0.21
CA ASP A 50 13.47 -5.10 0.72
C ASP A 50 12.87 -5.45 2.08
N VAL A 51 13.21 -6.64 2.61
CA VAL A 51 12.70 -7.17 3.87
C VAL A 51 13.81 -7.20 4.92
N TYR A 52 13.48 -6.70 6.11
CA TYR A 52 14.35 -6.56 7.25
C TYR A 52 13.75 -7.29 8.46
N GLU A 53 14.58 -8.04 9.18
CA GLU A 53 14.19 -8.81 10.36
C GLU A 53 15.03 -8.41 11.58
N SER A 54 14.45 -8.52 12.77
CA SER A 54 15.17 -8.28 14.03
C SER A 54 16.00 -9.50 14.42
N ARG A 55 17.25 -9.28 14.83
CA ARG A 55 18.12 -10.35 15.40
C ARG A 55 17.58 -10.90 16.72
N LEU A 56 16.82 -10.10 17.45
CA LEU A 56 16.35 -10.40 18.81
C LEU A 56 14.92 -10.93 18.80
N MET A 57 14.11 -10.50 17.84
CA MET A 57 12.67 -10.79 17.78
C MET A 57 12.28 -11.22 16.37
N TRP A 58 12.30 -12.52 16.11
CA TRP A 58 11.85 -13.11 14.83
C TRP A 58 10.37 -12.81 14.51
N GLN A 59 9.64 -12.23 15.48
CA GLN A 59 8.26 -11.71 15.41
C GLN A 59 8.12 -10.40 14.67
N ASP A 60 9.22 -9.71 14.49
CA ASP A 60 9.27 -8.40 13.90
C ASP A 60 9.74 -8.51 12.46
N ILE A 61 8.91 -7.98 11.56
CA ILE A 61 9.25 -7.82 10.16
C ILE A 61 9.04 -6.36 9.76
N ARG A 62 9.99 -5.84 9.00
CA ARG A 62 9.84 -4.56 8.30
C ARG A 62 10.15 -4.79 6.84
N ALA A 63 9.36 -4.24 5.94
CA ALA A 63 9.61 -4.29 4.51
C ALA A 63 9.40 -2.93 3.89
N VAL A 64 10.22 -2.60 2.90
CA VAL A 64 10.18 -1.31 2.19
C VAL A 64 10.06 -1.56 0.70
N THR A 65 9.20 -0.78 0.04
CA THR A 65 9.13 -0.73 -1.42
C THR A 65 8.83 0.68 -1.91
N ARG A 66 8.94 0.90 -3.22
CA ARG A 66 8.58 2.17 -3.87
C ARG A 66 7.48 1.95 -4.89
N ILE A 67 6.43 2.74 -4.77
CA ILE A 67 5.26 2.71 -5.66
C ILE A 67 5.22 4.02 -6.46
N ASN A 68 4.99 3.91 -7.76
CA ASN A 68 4.74 5.08 -8.61
C ASN A 68 3.30 5.56 -8.38
N GLY A 69 3.12 6.78 -7.91
CA GLY A 69 1.82 7.37 -7.57
C GLY A 69 1.95 8.42 -6.48
N THR A 70 0.84 8.74 -5.85
CA THR A 70 0.74 9.64 -4.68
C THR A 70 0.37 8.86 -3.42
N VAL A 71 0.60 9.44 -2.24
CA VAL A 71 0.16 8.86 -0.97
C VAL A 71 -1.34 8.51 -1.02
N LYS A 72 -2.15 9.40 -1.60
CA LYS A 72 -3.59 9.23 -1.76
C LYS A 72 -3.98 8.03 -2.64
N ASP A 73 -3.20 7.73 -3.69
CA ASP A 73 -3.43 6.54 -4.53
C ASP A 73 -3.26 5.25 -3.71
N VAL A 74 -2.26 5.19 -2.85
CA VAL A 74 -2.04 4.01 -2.00
C VAL A 74 -3.07 3.94 -0.89
N MET A 75 -3.45 5.07 -0.30
CA MET A 75 -4.48 5.14 0.72
C MET A 75 -5.87 4.77 0.18
N ALA A 76 -6.17 5.02 -1.09
CA ALA A 76 -7.41 4.56 -1.72
C ALA A 76 -7.56 3.02 -1.73
N LEU A 77 -6.44 2.28 -1.75
CA LEU A 77 -6.45 0.82 -1.63
C LEU A 77 -6.58 0.34 -0.16
N LEU A 78 -6.17 1.17 0.80
CA LEU A 78 -6.05 0.79 2.21
C LEU A 78 -7.23 1.27 3.07
N CYS A 79 -7.84 2.41 2.71
CA CYS A 79 -8.95 3.06 3.37
C CYS A 79 -10.31 2.56 2.81
N ALA A 80 -10.55 1.25 2.89
CA ALA A 80 -11.84 0.67 2.53
C ALA A 80 -12.75 0.59 3.77
N ASP A 81 -13.80 1.39 3.83
CA ASP A 81 -14.66 1.57 5.00
C ASP A 81 -15.94 0.73 4.99
N ASP A 82 -16.34 0.19 3.84
CA ASP A 82 -17.43 -0.77 3.70
C ASP A 82 -16.93 -2.20 3.37
N THR A 83 -17.81 -3.20 3.53
CA THR A 83 -17.45 -4.60 3.35
C THR A 83 -17.12 -4.96 1.90
N GLU A 84 -17.83 -4.40 0.93
CA GLU A 84 -17.63 -4.71 -0.48
C GLU A 84 -16.27 -4.19 -0.96
N SER A 85 -15.99 -2.91 -0.69
CA SER A 85 -14.70 -2.28 -0.99
C SER A 85 -13.56 -2.98 -0.25
N PHE A 86 -13.76 -3.34 1.03
CA PHE A 86 -12.72 -4.02 1.80
C PHE A 86 -12.40 -5.41 1.25
N VAL A 87 -13.42 -6.18 0.87
CA VAL A 87 -13.22 -7.49 0.21
C VAL A 87 -12.47 -7.32 -1.12
N ALA A 88 -12.86 -6.35 -1.95
CA ALA A 88 -12.17 -6.08 -3.22
C ALA A 88 -10.70 -5.72 -3.00
N CYS A 89 -10.41 -4.79 -2.09
CA CYS A 89 -9.04 -4.37 -1.78
C CYS A 89 -8.19 -5.49 -1.19
N GLN A 90 -8.76 -6.34 -0.31
CA GLN A 90 -8.02 -7.46 0.26
C GLN A 90 -7.74 -8.58 -0.74
N LYS A 91 -8.63 -8.81 -1.72
CA LYS A 91 -8.34 -9.72 -2.84
C LYS A 91 -7.16 -9.23 -3.68
N GLU A 92 -7.11 -7.94 -3.97
CA GLU A 92 -5.98 -7.33 -4.68
C GLU A 92 -4.68 -7.48 -3.86
N ILE A 93 -4.70 -7.16 -2.57
CA ILE A 93 -3.50 -7.21 -1.72
C ILE A 93 -3.01 -8.65 -1.49
N LEU A 94 -3.90 -9.58 -1.15
CA LEU A 94 -3.53 -10.94 -0.71
C LEU A 94 -3.48 -11.95 -1.86
N GLY A 95 -4.13 -11.70 -2.99
CA GLY A 95 -4.20 -12.66 -4.09
C GLY A 95 -4.82 -13.98 -3.66
N ASP A 96 -4.14 -15.09 -3.99
CA ASP A 96 -4.60 -16.46 -3.71
C ASP A 96 -4.70 -16.78 -2.20
N ASP A 97 -4.03 -15.99 -1.34
CA ASP A 97 -4.10 -16.17 0.11
C ASP A 97 -5.40 -15.60 0.72
N PHE A 98 -6.21 -14.87 -0.05
CA PHE A 98 -7.47 -14.32 0.44
C PHE A 98 -8.50 -15.42 0.71
N VAL A 99 -9.02 -15.51 1.94
CA VAL A 99 -10.12 -16.44 2.28
C VAL A 99 -11.43 -15.70 2.53
N GLY A 100 -11.39 -14.57 3.23
CA GLY A 100 -12.60 -13.80 3.50
C GLY A 100 -12.31 -12.52 4.28
N ALA A 101 -13.17 -11.52 4.15
CA ALA A 101 -13.04 -10.26 4.86
C ALA A 101 -14.42 -9.67 5.14
N LYS A 102 -14.52 -8.84 6.19
CA LYS A 102 -15.74 -8.13 6.55
C LYS A 102 -15.44 -6.88 7.37
N VAL A 103 -16.11 -5.77 7.07
CA VAL A 103 -16.19 -4.63 8.00
C VAL A 103 -17.29 -4.92 9.01
N LEU A 104 -16.94 -4.97 10.29
CA LEU A 104 -17.85 -5.34 11.39
C LEU A 104 -18.57 -4.13 11.96
N ASP A 105 -17.85 -3.02 12.14
CA ASP A 105 -18.40 -1.76 12.60
C ASP A 105 -17.46 -0.61 12.24
N SER A 106 -18.00 0.61 12.15
CA SER A 106 -17.21 1.84 12.01
C SER A 106 -17.25 2.62 13.32
N CYS A 107 -16.09 3.11 13.75
CA CYS A 107 -15.95 4.05 14.86
C CYS A 107 -16.43 5.45 14.43
N LEU A 108 -16.43 6.39 15.37
CA LEU A 108 -16.89 7.76 15.14
C LEU A 108 -16.01 8.45 14.08
N SER A 109 -16.63 9.09 13.09
CA SER A 109 -15.97 10.05 12.20
C SER A 109 -16.00 11.44 12.84
N ASP A 110 -14.85 12.11 12.97
CA ASP A 110 -14.77 13.52 13.36
C ASP A 110 -14.64 14.40 12.10
N ALA A 111 -15.22 15.61 12.13
CA ALA A 111 -15.22 16.55 11.00
C ALA A 111 -13.83 17.10 10.64
N LYS A 112 -12.81 16.75 11.44
CA LYS A 112 -11.40 17.15 11.25
C LYS A 112 -10.68 16.31 10.20
N HIS A 113 -11.24 15.16 9.83
CA HIS A 113 -10.58 14.20 8.96
C HIS A 113 -10.99 14.39 7.50
N ASP A 114 -10.05 14.20 6.57
CA ASP A 114 -10.40 14.07 5.15
C ASP A 114 -11.17 12.76 4.96
N SER A 115 -12.47 12.88 4.70
CA SER A 115 -13.38 11.74 4.63
C SER A 115 -13.00 10.72 3.56
N SER A 116 -12.15 11.07 2.60
CA SER A 116 -11.77 10.17 1.50
C SER A 116 -10.62 9.20 1.83
N HIS A 117 -9.86 9.48 2.89
CA HIS A 117 -8.69 8.67 3.29
C HIS A 117 -8.67 8.30 4.78
N TYR A 118 -9.70 8.72 5.51
CA TYR A 118 -9.90 8.40 6.90
C TYR A 118 -10.85 7.22 7.09
N HIS A 119 -10.42 6.26 7.92
CA HIS A 119 -11.30 5.22 8.45
C HIS A 119 -10.85 4.88 9.87
N CYS A 120 -11.79 4.70 10.78
CA CYS A 120 -11.54 4.02 12.04
C CYS A 120 -12.66 3.01 12.25
N GLY A 121 -12.35 1.75 12.47
CA GLY A 121 -13.38 0.72 12.56
C GLY A 121 -12.86 -0.65 12.94
N LEU A 122 -13.80 -1.58 13.13
CA LEU A 122 -13.54 -2.97 13.44
C LEU A 122 -13.68 -3.80 12.16
N LYS A 123 -12.65 -4.59 11.84
CA LYS A 123 -12.65 -5.47 10.67
C LYS A 123 -12.28 -6.89 11.04
N TRP A 124 -12.74 -7.82 10.22
CA TRP A 124 -12.37 -9.23 10.24
C TRP A 124 -11.70 -9.61 8.93
N LEU A 125 -10.63 -10.38 9.03
CA LEU A 125 -9.89 -10.92 7.89
C LEU A 125 -9.56 -12.38 8.15
N ALA A 126 -9.76 -13.21 7.14
CA ALA A 126 -9.29 -14.58 7.07
C ALA A 126 -8.32 -14.74 5.90
N VAL A 127 -7.20 -15.38 6.18
CA VAL A 127 -6.09 -15.58 5.24
C VAL A 127 -5.74 -17.07 5.22
N ALA A 128 -5.43 -17.60 4.05
CA ALA A 128 -4.86 -18.93 3.92
C ALA A 128 -3.47 -18.95 4.57
N GLY A 129 -3.09 -20.10 5.08
CA GLY A 129 -1.86 -20.29 5.79
C GLY A 129 -1.36 -21.69 5.60
N ASP A 130 -0.04 -21.84 5.67
CA ASP A 130 0.62 -23.10 5.41
C ASP A 130 1.55 -23.40 6.61
N VAL A 131 1.04 -24.25 7.50
CA VAL A 131 1.75 -24.75 8.69
C VAL A 131 2.47 -26.05 8.36
N ASP A 132 3.59 -26.29 9.07
CA ASP A 132 4.52 -27.40 8.84
C ASP A 132 3.92 -28.82 8.88
N GLN A 133 2.64 -28.99 9.23
CA GLN A 133 1.96 -30.28 9.28
C GLN A 133 1.20 -30.65 8.00
N GLY A 134 1.38 -29.93 6.90
CA GLY A 134 0.84 -30.31 5.59
C GLY A 134 -0.69 -30.20 5.45
N GLN A 135 -1.36 -29.60 6.45
CA GLN A 135 -2.76 -29.18 6.34
C GLN A 135 -2.82 -27.67 6.12
N PRO A 136 -3.55 -27.19 5.10
CA PRO A 136 -3.83 -25.76 4.95
C PRO A 136 -4.54 -25.25 6.20
N SER A 137 -3.91 -24.32 6.91
CA SER A 137 -4.51 -23.68 8.08
C SER A 137 -5.05 -22.32 7.67
N THR A 138 -6.36 -22.11 7.74
CA THR A 138 -6.91 -20.75 7.66
C THR A 138 -6.69 -20.04 8.98
N PHE A 139 -6.10 -18.85 8.92
CA PHE A 139 -5.98 -17.93 10.06
C PHE A 139 -7.05 -16.87 9.98
N ASP A 140 -7.65 -16.51 11.11
CA ASP A 140 -8.59 -15.39 11.19
C ASP A 140 -8.20 -14.39 12.27
N MET A 141 -8.53 -13.13 12.03
CA MET A 141 -8.23 -12.03 12.95
C MET A 141 -9.39 -11.04 12.99
N VAL A 142 -9.59 -10.44 14.17
CA VAL A 142 -10.47 -9.30 14.38
C VAL A 142 -9.62 -8.17 14.92
N PHE A 143 -9.67 -7.01 14.28
CA PHE A 143 -8.76 -5.92 14.58
C PHE A 143 -9.42 -4.55 14.41
N LEU A 144 -8.92 -3.59 15.17
CA LEU A 144 -9.13 -2.17 14.88
C LEU A 144 -8.26 -1.79 13.69
N ASP A 145 -8.87 -1.11 12.73
CA ASP A 145 -8.23 -0.55 11.56
C ASP A 145 -8.38 0.97 11.63
N TYR A 146 -7.27 1.68 11.57
CA TYR A 146 -7.21 3.13 11.57
C TYR A 146 -6.38 3.60 10.39
N THR A 147 -6.97 4.40 9.49
CA THR A 147 -6.28 5.03 8.37
C THR A 147 -6.49 6.53 8.42
N ASP A 148 -5.46 7.28 8.04
CA ASP A 148 -5.53 8.74 7.90
C ASP A 148 -4.36 9.26 7.05
N VAL A 149 -4.42 10.53 6.68
CA VAL A 149 -3.38 11.26 5.96
C VAL A 149 -3.08 12.59 6.66
N CYS A 150 -1.80 12.97 6.68
CA CYS A 150 -1.36 14.25 7.19
C CYS A 150 -0.25 14.84 6.32
N GLN A 151 0.07 16.12 6.54
CA GLN A 151 1.26 16.74 5.95
C GLN A 151 2.34 16.87 7.02
N THR A 152 3.59 16.58 6.64
CA THR A 152 4.76 16.84 7.49
C THR A 152 5.06 18.34 7.56
N ALA A 153 5.95 18.75 8.47
CA ALA A 153 6.42 20.14 8.56
C ALA A 153 6.97 20.67 7.23
N ASP A 154 7.57 19.78 6.42
CA ASP A 154 8.13 20.08 5.11
C ASP A 154 7.09 20.07 3.98
N LYS A 155 5.78 20.02 4.31
CA LYS A 155 4.65 19.97 3.38
C LYS A 155 4.63 18.74 2.46
N LEU A 156 5.29 17.66 2.85
CA LEU A 156 5.18 16.37 2.18
C LEU A 156 3.96 15.63 2.71
N TRP A 157 3.26 14.89 1.84
CA TRP A 157 2.16 14.05 2.31
C TRP A 157 2.71 12.81 3.01
N MET A 158 2.03 12.45 4.10
CA MET A 158 2.20 11.21 4.82
C MET A 158 0.85 10.51 4.96
N GLY A 159 0.81 9.22 4.63
CA GLY A 159 -0.34 8.36 4.92
C GLY A 159 0.05 7.32 5.95
N PHE A 160 -0.89 6.90 6.78
CA PHE A 160 -0.70 5.76 7.65
C PHE A 160 -1.94 4.88 7.75
N ARG A 161 -1.70 3.57 7.88
CA ARG A 161 -2.69 2.57 8.29
C ARG A 161 -2.14 1.85 9.50
N ILE A 162 -2.90 1.80 10.58
CA ILE A 162 -2.55 1.14 11.84
C ILE A 162 -3.59 0.06 12.10
N VAL A 163 -3.11 -1.18 12.21
CA VAL A 163 -3.94 -2.36 12.50
C VAL A 163 -3.50 -2.98 13.81
N GLU A 164 -4.47 -3.22 14.71
CA GLU A 164 -4.21 -3.90 15.98
C GLU A 164 -5.33 -4.87 16.35
N SER A 165 -4.97 -6.12 16.64
CA SER A 165 -5.91 -7.16 17.06
C SER A 165 -6.57 -6.80 18.39
N ILE A 166 -7.90 -6.88 18.46
CA ILE A 166 -8.63 -6.66 19.71
C ILE A 166 -9.56 -7.84 20.03
N ARG A 167 -9.83 -8.04 21.33
CA ARG A 167 -10.79 -9.04 21.79
C ARG A 167 -12.18 -8.41 21.87
N VAL A 168 -13.12 -8.95 21.09
CA VAL A 168 -14.52 -8.50 21.05
C VAL A 168 -15.44 -9.64 21.41
N LYS A 169 -16.35 -9.41 22.38
CA LYS A 169 -17.24 -10.45 22.92
C LYS A 169 -18.08 -11.15 21.86
N GLY A 170 -18.60 -10.42 20.86
CA GLY A 170 -19.41 -10.98 19.77
C GLY A 170 -18.64 -11.72 18.69
N CYS A 171 -17.33 -11.89 18.84
CA CYS A 171 -16.48 -12.53 17.84
C CYS A 171 -15.58 -13.62 18.47
N PRO A 172 -16.14 -14.65 19.11
CA PRO A 172 -15.34 -15.68 19.79
C PRO A 172 -14.46 -16.46 18.80
N PRO A 173 -13.42 -17.15 19.30
CA PRO A 173 -12.65 -18.10 18.49
C PRO A 173 -13.54 -19.17 17.85
N ILE A 174 -13.16 -19.66 16.67
CA ILE A 174 -13.90 -20.72 15.96
C ILE A 174 -13.71 -22.05 16.72
N PRO A 175 -14.79 -22.74 17.13
CA PRO A 175 -14.68 -24.06 17.75
C PRO A 175 -14.03 -25.07 16.79
N GLY A 176 -13.02 -25.82 17.25
CA GLY A 176 -12.35 -26.88 16.47
C GLY A 176 -11.05 -26.51 15.76
N GLN A 177 -10.64 -25.23 15.76
CA GLN A 177 -9.27 -24.81 15.39
C GLN A 177 -8.34 -24.67 16.61
N VAL A 178 -8.86 -24.95 17.81
CA VAL A 178 -8.05 -25.03 19.03
C VAL A 178 -7.37 -26.40 19.02
N LEU A 179 -6.06 -26.41 18.79
CA LEU A 179 -5.28 -27.65 18.87
C LEU A 179 -5.42 -28.24 20.28
N PRO A 180 -5.45 -29.58 20.44
CA PRO A 180 -5.84 -30.24 21.70
C PRO A 180 -4.92 -29.96 22.90
N HIS A 181 -3.82 -29.22 22.72
CA HIS A 181 -2.80 -28.95 23.75
C HIS A 181 -2.52 -27.45 24.00
N SER A 182 -3.33 -26.53 23.45
CA SER A 182 -3.18 -25.10 23.76
C SER A 182 -3.91 -24.74 25.05
N PHE A 183 -3.17 -24.64 26.16
CA PHE A 183 -3.64 -24.14 27.46
C PHE A 183 -3.97 -22.65 27.48
N HIS A 184 -3.84 -21.94 26.36
CA HIS A 184 -4.27 -20.56 26.20
C HIS A 184 -5.26 -20.45 25.03
N LYS A 185 -6.47 -19.97 25.35
CA LYS A 185 -7.61 -19.76 24.42
C LYS A 185 -7.39 -18.61 23.42
N ASP A 186 -6.15 -18.20 23.20
CA ASP A 186 -5.84 -16.88 22.63
C ASP A 186 -5.27 -17.00 21.21
N LYS A 187 -5.92 -16.28 20.28
CA LYS A 187 -5.57 -16.19 18.86
C LYS A 187 -4.17 -15.60 18.68
N SER A 188 -3.58 -15.78 17.49
CA SER A 188 -2.42 -15.00 17.07
C SER A 188 -2.77 -13.50 17.05
N PHE A 189 -1.96 -12.66 17.70
CA PHE A 189 -2.16 -11.23 17.76
C PHE A 189 -1.26 -10.53 16.72
N ILE A 190 -1.84 -9.64 15.91
CA ILE A 190 -1.08 -8.66 15.14
C ILE A 190 -1.11 -7.39 15.97
N THR A 191 0.04 -6.99 16.50
CA THR A 191 0.09 -5.87 17.45
C THR A 191 0.17 -4.53 16.74
N ILE A 192 0.83 -4.45 15.58
CA ILE A 192 0.91 -3.22 14.77
C ILE A 192 1.14 -3.66 13.33
N MET A 193 0.33 -3.25 12.36
CA MET A 193 0.74 -3.15 10.95
C MET A 193 0.78 -1.67 10.62
N MET A 194 1.96 -1.10 10.35
CA MET A 194 2.05 0.26 9.83
C MET A 194 2.39 0.22 8.35
N GLY A 195 1.59 0.90 7.53
CA GLY A 195 1.96 1.34 6.20
C GLY A 195 2.36 2.81 6.27
N LEU A 196 3.65 3.14 6.24
CA LEU A 196 4.08 4.55 6.12
C LEU A 196 4.24 4.89 4.65
N PHE A 197 3.55 5.95 4.22
CA PHE A 197 3.58 6.44 2.85
C PHE A 197 4.19 7.82 2.88
N ALA A 198 5.46 7.97 2.51
CA ALA A 198 6.08 9.28 2.41
C ALA A 198 6.36 9.60 0.94
N ASP A 199 6.00 10.82 0.52
CA ASP A 199 6.52 11.36 -0.74
C ASP A 199 8.05 11.34 -0.67
N THR A 200 8.70 10.71 -1.65
CA THR A 200 10.15 10.76 -1.75
C THR A 200 10.59 12.10 -2.35
N ALA A 201 11.88 12.42 -2.26
CA ALA A 201 12.46 13.53 -3.03
C ALA A 201 12.22 13.39 -4.56
N THR A 202 11.91 12.18 -5.03
CA THR A 202 11.44 11.95 -6.39
C THR A 202 9.93 12.08 -6.43
N TRP A 203 9.47 13.14 -7.07
CA TRP A 203 8.06 13.41 -7.24
C TRP A 203 7.33 12.24 -7.98
N GLY A 204 6.10 11.94 -7.55
CA GLY A 204 5.29 10.83 -8.09
C GLY A 204 5.79 9.44 -7.71
N VAL A 205 6.62 9.34 -6.66
CA VAL A 205 7.10 8.09 -6.08
C VAL A 205 6.88 8.13 -4.57
N VAL A 206 6.12 7.17 -4.07
CA VAL A 206 5.82 6.96 -2.66
C VAL A 206 6.69 5.83 -2.14
N GLU A 207 7.38 6.05 -1.03
CA GLU A 207 8.00 4.97 -0.27
C GLU A 207 6.96 4.36 0.67
N VAL A 208 6.80 3.04 0.58
CA VAL A 208 5.89 2.26 1.42
C VAL A 208 6.70 1.44 2.39
N THR A 209 6.56 1.74 3.68
CA THR A 209 7.11 0.90 4.75
C THR A 209 6.00 0.08 5.38
N TYR A 210 6.09 -1.24 5.25
CA TYR A 210 5.29 -2.21 6.00
C TYR A 210 6.08 -2.61 7.25
N ALA A 211 5.51 -2.47 8.44
CA ALA A 211 6.12 -2.99 9.66
C ALA A 211 5.08 -3.78 10.45
N ALA A 212 5.42 -5.01 10.85
CA ALA A 212 4.54 -5.85 11.65
C ALA A 212 5.24 -6.56 12.80
N HIS A 213 4.54 -6.63 13.95
CA HIS A 213 4.83 -7.55 15.03
C HIS A 213 3.70 -8.59 15.11
N MET A 214 4.04 -9.87 15.00
CA MET A 214 3.09 -10.98 15.08
C MET A 214 3.42 -11.91 16.24
N ASP A 215 2.47 -12.06 17.15
CA ASP A 215 2.52 -13.05 18.22
C ASP A 215 1.72 -14.28 17.79
N TRP A 216 2.39 -15.28 17.23
CA TRP A 216 1.74 -16.52 16.79
C TRP A 216 1.56 -17.45 17.98
N LYS A 217 0.30 -17.68 18.36
CA LYS A 217 -0.10 -18.56 19.46
C LYS A 217 -0.33 -20.01 19.02
N MET A 218 0.23 -20.40 17.87
CA MET A 218 0.15 -21.75 17.31
C MET A 218 1.33 -22.59 17.80
N PRO A 219 1.18 -23.92 18.00
CA PRO A 219 2.32 -24.78 18.25
C PRO A 219 3.19 -24.89 16.97
N GLY A 220 4.46 -24.50 17.10
CA GLY A 220 5.42 -24.45 16.01
C GLY A 220 5.76 -23.02 15.57
N LYS A 221 6.99 -22.80 15.09
CA LYS A 221 7.37 -21.53 14.47
C LYS A 221 6.83 -21.53 13.04
N PRO A 222 6.09 -20.50 12.57
CA PRO A 222 5.88 -20.34 11.14
C PRO A 222 7.23 -20.30 10.44
N LYS A 223 7.31 -20.88 9.24
CA LYS A 223 8.48 -20.73 8.38
C LYS A 223 8.69 -19.26 8.09
N VAL A 224 9.72 -18.66 8.69
CA VAL A 224 10.02 -17.22 8.58
C VAL A 224 10.15 -16.80 7.11
N ASP A 225 10.75 -17.65 6.27
CA ASP A 225 10.82 -17.44 4.81
C ASP A 225 9.45 -17.20 4.16
N ARG A 226 8.42 -17.91 4.62
CA ARG A 226 7.06 -17.76 4.09
C ARG A 226 6.39 -16.47 4.53
N LEU A 227 6.67 -15.99 5.74
CA LEU A 227 6.19 -14.70 6.17
C LEU A 227 6.79 -13.58 5.30
N SER A 228 8.11 -13.65 5.08
CA SER A 228 8.81 -12.71 4.20
C SER A 228 8.31 -12.77 2.76
N ASP A 229 8.07 -13.96 2.20
CA ASP A 229 7.44 -14.10 0.88
C ASP A 229 6.01 -13.53 0.83
N ALA A 230 5.19 -13.75 1.86
CA ALA A 230 3.84 -13.19 1.93
C ALA A 230 3.85 -11.66 1.99
N VAL A 231 4.76 -11.05 2.75
CA VAL A 231 4.91 -9.58 2.78
C VAL A 231 5.39 -9.03 1.43
N ILE A 232 6.36 -9.70 0.78
CA ILE A 232 6.83 -9.35 -0.56
C ILE A 232 5.67 -9.40 -1.56
N GLN A 233 4.87 -10.44 -1.53
CA GLN A 233 3.73 -10.60 -2.44
C GLN A 233 2.71 -9.48 -2.24
N ARG A 234 2.36 -9.16 -0.98
CA ARG A 234 1.41 -8.08 -0.63
C ARG A 234 1.88 -6.73 -1.17
N LEU A 235 3.13 -6.36 -0.92
CA LEU A 235 3.70 -5.09 -1.39
C LEU A 235 3.84 -5.05 -2.92
N THR A 236 4.16 -6.18 -3.55
CA THR A 236 4.19 -6.31 -5.03
C THR A 236 2.80 -6.09 -5.60
N ASN A 237 1.77 -6.70 -5.03
CA ASN A 237 0.39 -6.56 -5.48
C ASN A 237 -0.12 -5.12 -5.32
N MET A 238 0.19 -4.45 -4.20
CA MET A 238 -0.15 -3.03 -4.01
C MET A 238 0.47 -2.15 -5.10
N ARG A 239 1.74 -2.40 -5.45
CA ARG A 239 2.43 -1.68 -6.53
C ARG A 239 1.75 -1.89 -7.88
N LEU A 240 1.41 -3.14 -8.20
CA LEU A 240 0.72 -3.49 -9.45
C LEU A 240 -0.69 -2.88 -9.52
N PHE A 241 -1.42 -2.88 -8.40
CA PHE A 241 -2.73 -2.26 -8.32
C PHE A 241 -2.65 -0.75 -8.57
N CYS A 242 -1.76 -0.04 -7.87
CA CYS A 242 -1.59 1.41 -8.05
C CYS A 242 -1.19 1.74 -9.49
N GLU A 243 -0.30 0.93 -10.08
CA GLU A 243 0.06 1.06 -11.49
C GLU A 243 -1.14 0.81 -12.41
N SER A 244 -1.94 -0.22 -12.18
CA SER A 244 -3.16 -0.51 -12.96
C SER A 244 -4.18 0.62 -12.89
N GLN A 245 -4.48 1.15 -11.70
CA GLN A 245 -5.41 2.29 -11.53
C GLN A 245 -4.91 3.54 -12.25
N ARG A 246 -3.59 3.75 -12.24
CA ARG A 246 -2.95 4.83 -12.99
C ARG A 246 -3.09 4.65 -14.49
N LEU A 247 -2.86 3.44 -14.99
CA LEU A 247 -2.91 3.12 -16.41
C LEU A 247 -4.35 3.13 -16.98
N LYS A 248 -5.38 2.89 -16.15
CA LYS A 248 -6.79 3.07 -16.53
C LYS A 248 -7.13 4.50 -16.97
N LYS A 249 -6.37 5.50 -16.50
CA LYS A 249 -6.54 6.91 -16.88
C LYS A 249 -5.89 7.25 -18.22
N ILE A 250 -5.24 6.28 -18.87
CA ILE A 250 -4.66 6.50 -20.20
C ILE A 250 -5.79 6.49 -21.22
N GLU A 251 -6.13 7.67 -21.70
CA GLU A 251 -6.92 7.85 -22.90
C GLU A 251 -6.04 7.65 -24.13
N ILE A 252 -6.46 6.77 -25.03
CA ILE A 252 -5.76 6.50 -26.28
C ILE A 252 -6.26 7.49 -27.32
N MET A 253 -5.34 8.25 -27.91
CA MET A 253 -5.63 9.18 -28.99
C MET A 253 -5.97 8.43 -30.27
N ASP A 254 -6.99 8.90 -30.99
CA ASP A 254 -7.36 8.37 -32.31
C ASP A 254 -6.14 8.43 -33.25
N PRO A 255 -5.79 7.33 -33.94
CA PRO A 255 -4.71 7.32 -34.93
C PRO A 255 -4.80 8.41 -36.00
N LEU A 256 -6.00 8.91 -36.31
CA LEU A 256 -6.21 10.02 -37.25
C LEU A 256 -5.65 11.34 -36.73
N ASP A 257 -5.58 11.52 -35.42
CA ASP A 257 -5.06 12.72 -34.76
C ASP A 257 -3.55 12.66 -34.48
N TRP A 258 -2.89 11.55 -34.83
CA TRP A 258 -1.47 11.39 -34.58
C TRP A 258 -0.61 12.31 -35.45
N VAL A 259 0.48 12.81 -34.87
CA VAL A 259 1.46 13.62 -35.59
C VAL A 259 2.08 12.78 -36.70
N GLN A 260 2.01 13.28 -37.93
CA GLN A 260 2.58 12.60 -39.08
C GLN A 260 4.10 12.46 -38.94
N ASN A 261 4.65 11.30 -39.34
CA ASN A 261 6.09 11.03 -39.25
C ASN A 261 6.96 12.11 -39.93
N ALA A 262 6.48 12.69 -41.03
CA ALA A 262 7.18 13.72 -41.79
C ALA A 262 7.27 15.06 -41.04
N ALA A 263 6.36 15.33 -40.10
CA ALA A 263 6.32 16.56 -39.31
C ALA A 263 7.36 16.61 -38.17
N ARG A 264 8.16 15.54 -37.99
CA ARG A 264 9.18 15.42 -36.95
C ARG A 264 10.50 14.85 -37.50
N SER A 265 11.54 15.67 -37.50
CA SER A 265 12.92 15.23 -37.74
C SER A 265 13.57 14.63 -36.49
N ASN A 266 13.13 15.04 -35.29
CA ASN A 266 13.71 14.69 -34.00
C ASN A 266 12.67 14.06 -33.08
N CYS A 267 13.14 13.25 -32.13
CA CYS A 267 12.30 12.65 -31.08
C CYS A 267 11.67 13.74 -30.20
N ALA A 268 10.34 13.74 -30.05
CA ALA A 268 9.62 14.74 -29.25
C ALA A 268 9.99 14.76 -27.74
N ILE A 269 10.76 13.78 -27.25
CA ILE A 269 11.14 13.67 -25.84
C ILE A 269 12.63 13.99 -25.60
N CYS A 270 13.53 13.38 -26.36
CA CYS A 270 14.97 13.55 -26.15
C CYS A 270 15.63 14.47 -27.17
N ASP A 271 14.83 15.00 -28.11
CA ASP A 271 15.25 15.90 -29.19
C ASP A 271 16.38 15.39 -30.10
N LEU A 272 16.67 14.09 -30.05
CA LEU A 272 17.67 13.47 -30.92
C LEU A 272 17.06 13.16 -32.29
N ALA A 273 17.77 13.54 -33.35
CA ALA A 273 17.39 13.29 -34.74
C ALA A 273 17.11 11.80 -35.01
N PHE A 274 16.02 11.53 -35.72
CA PHE A 274 15.67 10.19 -36.16
C PHE A 274 16.61 9.69 -37.25
N GLN A 275 16.89 8.39 -37.22
CA GLN A 275 17.77 7.71 -38.16
C GLN A 275 17.13 6.38 -38.56
N PHE A 276 17.23 6.02 -39.84
CA PHE A 276 16.53 4.85 -40.39
C PHE A 276 16.76 3.53 -39.62
N VAL A 277 17.96 3.33 -39.05
CA VAL A 277 18.32 2.08 -38.38
C VAL A 277 18.47 2.25 -36.87
N LEU A 278 19.24 3.24 -36.42
CA LEU A 278 19.61 3.39 -35.01
C LEU A 278 18.53 4.07 -34.16
N ARG A 279 17.65 4.86 -34.77
CA ARG A 279 16.60 5.62 -34.08
C ARG A 279 15.36 5.72 -34.94
N THR A 280 14.63 4.61 -35.02
CA THR A 280 13.36 4.55 -35.75
C THR A 280 12.26 5.36 -35.05
N ARG A 281 11.29 5.78 -35.85
CA ARG A 281 10.12 6.54 -35.40
C ARG A 281 9.06 5.60 -34.82
N HIS A 282 8.42 6.03 -33.74
CA HIS A 282 7.27 5.38 -33.14
C HIS A 282 6.28 6.44 -32.67
N HIS A 283 4.99 6.09 -32.59
CA HIS A 283 3.98 6.99 -32.01
C HIS A 283 3.70 6.67 -30.55
N CYS A 284 3.54 7.70 -29.72
CA CYS A 284 2.86 7.58 -28.44
C CYS A 284 1.36 7.38 -28.69
N ARG A 285 0.76 6.32 -28.16
CA ARG A 285 -0.69 6.06 -28.31
C ARG A 285 -1.54 7.01 -27.45
N MET A 286 -0.95 7.70 -26.48
CA MET A 286 -1.67 8.64 -25.60
C MET A 286 -1.69 10.06 -26.15
N CYS A 287 -0.59 10.55 -26.73
CA CYS A 287 -0.50 11.94 -27.21
C CYS A 287 -0.22 12.09 -28.71
N GLY A 288 -0.10 10.99 -29.46
CA GLY A 288 0.13 11.02 -30.91
C GLY A 288 1.53 11.46 -31.35
N GLU A 289 2.41 11.89 -30.45
CA GLU A 289 3.74 12.39 -30.81
C GLU A 289 4.71 11.31 -31.33
N VAL A 290 5.68 11.75 -32.14
CA VAL A 290 6.70 10.90 -32.73
C VAL A 290 7.93 10.81 -31.81
N ILE A 291 8.23 9.61 -31.34
CA ILE A 291 9.24 9.32 -30.32
C ILE A 291 10.15 8.16 -30.73
N CYS A 292 11.32 8.07 -30.12
CA CYS A 292 12.25 6.96 -30.35
C CYS A 292 12.06 5.79 -29.37
N ARG A 293 12.66 4.64 -29.67
CA ARG A 293 12.61 3.42 -28.84
C ARG A 293 12.99 3.65 -27.37
N LYS A 294 13.98 4.51 -27.08
CA LYS A 294 14.46 4.79 -25.72
C LYS A 294 13.52 5.68 -24.91
N CYS A 295 12.63 6.43 -25.57
CA CYS A 295 11.75 7.40 -24.93
C CYS A 295 10.33 6.87 -24.68
N ASN A 296 10.13 5.56 -24.77
CA ASN A 296 8.81 4.95 -24.63
C ASN A 296 8.89 3.57 -23.99
N THR A 297 7.77 3.12 -23.45
CA THR A 297 7.59 1.73 -23.03
C THR A 297 6.26 1.18 -23.56
N LYS A 298 6.09 -0.14 -23.49
CA LYS A 298 4.79 -0.77 -23.71
C LYS A 298 4.11 -0.98 -22.36
N VAL A 299 2.87 -0.54 -22.23
CA VAL A 299 2.03 -0.73 -21.05
C VAL A 299 0.73 -1.40 -21.46
N ASP A 300 0.16 -2.19 -20.56
CA ASP A 300 -1.13 -2.82 -20.76
C ASP A 300 -2.21 -1.88 -20.22
N VAL A 301 -3.08 -1.40 -21.11
CA VAL A 301 -4.16 -0.47 -20.78
C VAL A 301 -5.49 -1.23 -20.79
N PRO A 302 -6.30 -1.16 -19.72
CA PRO A 302 -7.63 -1.75 -19.71
C PRO A 302 -8.52 -1.08 -20.75
N THR A 303 -9.13 -1.85 -21.66
CA THR A 303 -9.94 -1.29 -22.76
C THR A 303 -11.42 -1.13 -22.43
N GLY A 304 -11.83 -1.37 -21.18
CA GLY A 304 -13.24 -1.30 -20.76
C GLY A 304 -14.15 -2.41 -21.29
N PHE A 305 -13.75 -3.15 -22.33
CA PHE A 305 -14.49 -4.29 -22.90
C PHE A 305 -13.97 -5.62 -22.34
N GLY A 306 -14.41 -5.98 -21.13
CA GLY A 306 -14.05 -7.23 -20.44
C GLY A 306 -12.63 -7.24 -19.88
N MET A 307 -12.11 -8.42 -19.53
CA MET A 307 -10.75 -8.60 -18.96
C MET A 307 -9.60 -8.46 -19.98
N LYS A 308 -9.87 -8.02 -21.22
CA LYS A 308 -8.82 -7.90 -22.24
C LYS A 308 -8.04 -6.60 -22.05
N GLN A 309 -6.73 -6.71 -21.86
CA GLN A 309 -5.83 -5.56 -21.80
C GLN A 309 -5.22 -5.31 -23.18
N LEU A 310 -5.12 -4.04 -23.60
CA LEU A 310 -4.45 -3.66 -24.84
C LEU A 310 -3.03 -3.17 -24.55
N ARG A 311 -2.06 -3.87 -25.13
CA ARG A 311 -0.65 -3.49 -25.00
C ARG A 311 -0.31 -2.33 -25.94
N VAL A 312 -0.23 -1.12 -25.39
CA VAL A 312 0.03 0.12 -26.13
C VAL A 312 1.40 0.71 -25.83
N ARG A 313 1.93 1.49 -26.78
CA ARG A 313 3.20 2.21 -26.62
C ARG A 313 2.95 3.62 -26.10
N VAL A 314 3.56 3.98 -24.97
CA VAL A 314 3.37 5.29 -24.34
C VAL A 314 4.74 5.93 -24.10
N CYS A 315 4.87 7.22 -24.38
CA CYS A 315 6.11 7.95 -24.13
C CYS A 315 6.34 8.14 -22.62
N VAL A 316 7.60 8.30 -22.22
CA VAL A 316 7.94 8.50 -20.81
C VAL A 316 7.27 9.74 -20.22
N HIS A 317 7.06 10.81 -21.01
CA HIS A 317 6.37 12.02 -20.56
C HIS A 317 4.90 11.74 -20.20
N CYS A 318 4.16 11.06 -21.07
CA CYS A 318 2.78 10.64 -20.82
C CYS A 318 2.67 9.70 -19.61
N LEU A 319 3.61 8.77 -19.44
CA LEU A 319 3.63 7.88 -18.27
C LEU A 319 3.83 8.64 -16.96
N VAL A 320 4.70 9.65 -16.97
CA VAL A 320 4.94 10.53 -15.82
C VAL A 320 3.69 11.36 -15.52
N ARG A 321 3.06 11.97 -16.53
CA ARG A 321 1.78 12.69 -16.36
C ARG A 321 0.67 11.83 -15.78
N CYS A 322 0.59 10.56 -16.17
CA CYS A 322 -0.40 9.66 -15.58
C CYS A 322 -0.18 9.43 -14.08
N ARG A 323 1.04 9.64 -13.54
CA ARG A 323 1.32 9.55 -12.09
C ARG A 323 0.75 10.75 -11.32
N GLU A 324 0.33 11.80 -12.02
CA GLU A 324 -0.36 12.97 -11.46
C GLU A 324 -1.84 12.64 -11.28
N THR A 325 -2.27 12.35 -10.07
CA THR A 325 -3.71 12.38 -9.75
C THR A 325 -4.22 13.82 -9.91
N GLN A 326 -5.39 13.97 -10.55
CA GLN A 326 -6.07 15.25 -10.73
C GLN A 326 -6.41 15.99 -9.42
N THR A 327 -6.20 15.39 -8.25
CA THR A 327 -6.53 15.98 -6.95
C THR A 327 -5.64 17.17 -6.56
N GLU A 328 -4.50 17.40 -7.24
CA GLU A 328 -3.55 18.49 -6.89
C GLU A 328 -3.02 19.29 -8.09
N LEU A 329 -3.68 19.24 -9.24
CA LEU A 329 -3.25 19.97 -10.44
C LEU A 329 -3.37 21.52 -10.37
N LEU A 330 -3.65 22.10 -9.20
CA LEU A 330 -3.74 23.57 -9.05
C LEU A 330 -2.94 24.20 -7.92
N GLN A 331 -2.16 23.45 -7.13
CA GLN A 331 -1.27 24.09 -6.15
C GLN A 331 0.11 23.44 -6.15
N ARG A 332 0.91 23.80 -7.16
CA ARG A 332 2.36 23.80 -6.99
C ARG A 332 2.67 24.84 -5.91
N PRO A 333 3.25 24.52 -4.74
CA PRO A 333 4.06 25.52 -4.06
C PRO A 333 5.16 25.88 -5.04
N SER A 334 5.28 27.16 -5.38
CA SER A 334 6.36 27.68 -6.22
C SER A 334 7.68 27.10 -5.72
N ALA A 335 8.36 26.32 -6.55
CA ALA A 335 9.68 25.80 -6.25
C ALA A 335 10.62 27.01 -6.06
N GLN A 336 10.90 27.38 -4.80
CA GLN A 336 12.06 28.20 -4.55
C GLN A 336 13.30 27.31 -4.74
N PRO A 337 14.33 27.83 -5.43
CA PRO A 337 15.54 27.06 -5.67
C PRO A 337 16.22 26.80 -4.32
N VAL A 338 16.25 25.53 -3.90
CA VAL A 338 17.01 25.10 -2.73
C VAL A 338 18.49 25.23 -3.07
N THR A 339 19.10 26.34 -2.67
CA THR A 339 20.56 26.45 -2.60
C THR A 339 21.05 25.46 -1.56
N ARG A 340 21.79 24.43 -2.00
CA ARG A 340 22.53 23.50 -1.14
C ARG A 340 23.54 24.30 -0.30
N ASN A 341 23.17 24.65 0.92
CA ASN A 341 24.15 24.96 1.95
C ASN A 341 24.32 23.73 2.85
N ARG A 342 25.54 23.20 2.85
CA ARG A 342 26.04 22.27 3.87
C ARG A 342 25.97 22.99 5.21
N GLN A 343 25.05 22.63 6.09
CA GLN A 343 25.18 22.93 7.53
C GLN A 343 24.78 21.70 8.35
N ARG A 344 25.56 21.52 9.42
CA ARG A 344 25.61 20.37 10.33
C ARG A 344 24.27 20.09 11.01
N GLU A 345 24.01 18.81 11.24
CA GLU A 345 23.05 18.32 12.22
C GLU A 345 23.40 18.86 13.61
N GLU A 346 22.52 19.66 14.19
CA GLU A 346 22.48 19.90 15.63
C GLU A 346 21.09 19.54 16.14
N THR A 347 21.08 18.59 17.06
CA THR A 347 19.95 17.98 17.75
C THR A 347 19.15 19.02 18.52
N PHE A 348 17.83 19.06 18.36
CA PHE A 348 16.94 19.84 19.23
C PHE A 348 16.54 19.00 20.46
N LEU A 349 16.88 19.50 21.64
CA LEU A 349 16.42 19.03 22.95
C LEU A 349 14.97 19.48 23.20
N CYS A 350 14.20 18.62 23.88
CA CYS A 350 12.83 18.87 24.33
C CYS A 350 12.81 19.90 25.48
N PRO A 351 11.87 20.86 25.54
CA PRO A 351 11.62 21.62 26.76
C PRO A 351 10.72 20.82 27.71
N ASP A 352 11.17 20.73 28.97
CA ASP A 352 10.49 20.11 30.11
C ASP A 352 9.03 20.57 30.27
N TYR A 353 8.13 19.63 30.61
CA TYR A 353 7.24 19.66 31.79
C TYR A 353 6.55 18.30 32.00
#